data_AF-A0A956NKU6-F1
#
_entry.id   AF-A0A956NKU6-F1
#
_cell.length_a   1.000
_cell.length_b   1.000
_cell.length_c   1.000
_cell.angle_alpha   90.00
_cell.angle_beta   90.00
_cell.angle_gamma   90.00
#
_symmetry.space_group_name_H-M   'P 1'
#
loop_
_entity.id
_entity.type
_entity.pdbx_description
1 polymer ?
#
loop_
_entity_poly.entity_id
_entity_poly.type
_entity_poly.pdbx_seq_one_letter_code
_entity_poly.pdbx_strand_id
1 'polypeptide(L)'
;LYLVIVFAVSLYLTSMVSFSSVFSAGLAILGVLVFPAFGFLINEYDWIFTLIIVFLGLFVIIRHKENIKRILRKEENLVPFGLNLTKQKKK
;
A
#
# COMPACT_ATOMS: atom_id res chain seq x y z
N LEU A 1 12.33 -0.34 -6.22
CA LEU A 1 12.12 -1.81 -6.13
C LEU A 1 11.31 -2.22 -4.90
N TYR A 2 11.66 -1.76 -3.70
CA TYR A 2 10.95 -2.07 -2.43
C TYR A 2 9.42 -2.03 -2.52
N LEU A 3 8.81 -0.88 -2.87
CA LEU A 3 7.36 -0.74 -2.93
C LEU A 3 6.69 -1.60 -4.01
N VAL A 4 7.41 -1.90 -5.11
CA VAL A 4 6.90 -2.78 -6.17
C VAL A 4 6.80 -4.22 -5.66
N ILE A 5 7.81 -4.68 -4.91
CA ILE A 5 7.78 -6.00 -4.27
C ILE A 5 6.64 -6.06 -3.26
N VAL A 6 6.53 -5.06 -2.38
CA VAL A 6 5.43 -4.96 -1.41
C VAL A 6 4.07 -5.06 -2.11
N PHE A 7 3.86 -4.26 -3.16
CA PHE A 7 2.63 -4.26 -3.94
C PHE A 7 2.35 -5.61 -4.59
N ALA A 8 3.33 -6.20 -5.26
CA ALA A 8 3.18 -7.48 -5.95
C ALA A 8 2.86 -8.62 -4.99
N VAL A 9 3.57 -8.66 -3.85
CA VAL A 9 3.32 -9.66 -2.79
C VAL A 9 1.93 -9.45 -2.19
N SER A 10 1.56 -8.24 -1.78
CA SER A 10 0.22 -7.99 -1.21
C SER A 10 -0.88 -8.30 -2.22
N LEU A 11 -0.65 -8.05 -3.51
CA LEU A 11 -1.61 -8.35 -4.57
C LEU A 11 -1.77 -9.85 -4.76
N TYR A 12 -0.67 -10.59 -4.77
CA TYR A 12 -0.69 -12.04 -4.85
C TYR A 12 -1.39 -12.67 -3.64
N LEU A 13 -1.13 -12.16 -2.43
CA LEU A 13 -1.73 -12.69 -1.20
C LEU A 13 -3.22 -12.37 -1.08
N THR A 14 -3.62 -11.15 -1.42
CA THR A 14 -5.00 -10.67 -1.16
C THR A 14 -5.92 -10.72 -2.37
N SER A 15 -5.37 -10.83 -3.59
CA SER A 15 -6.12 -10.71 -4.84
C SER A 15 -6.86 -9.38 -4.98
N MET A 16 -6.40 -8.32 -4.31
CA MET A 16 -6.99 -6.98 -4.37
C MET A 16 -5.94 -5.93 -4.76
N VAL A 17 -6.19 -5.24 -5.88
CA VAL A 17 -5.35 -4.10 -6.31
C VAL A 17 -5.45 -2.96 -5.31
N SER A 18 -6.66 -2.65 -4.85
CA SER A 18 -6.91 -1.55 -3.92
C SER A 18 -6.25 -1.74 -2.56
N PHE A 19 -6.33 -2.94 -1.97
CA PHE A 19 -5.60 -3.25 -0.73
C PHE A 19 -4.10 -3.04 -0.93
N SER A 20 -3.56 -3.56 -2.03
CA SER A 20 -2.13 -3.49 -2.34
C SER A 20 -1.64 -2.05 -2.52
N SER A 21 -2.41 -1.21 -3.19
CA SER A 21 -2.12 0.22 -3.36
C SER A 21 -2.12 0.97 -2.03
N VAL A 22 -3.16 0.76 -1.21
CA VAL A 22 -3.27 1.45 0.10
C VAL A 22 -2.18 0.97 1.07
N PHE A 23 -1.90 -0.33 1.10
CA PHE A 23 -0.85 -0.90 1.93
C PHE A 23 0.54 -0.39 1.53
N SER A 24 0.82 -0.34 0.23
CA SER A 24 2.08 0.20 -0.29
C SER A 24 2.22 1.69 -0.01
N ALA A 25 1.15 2.47 -0.11
CA ALA A 25 1.16 3.89 0.26
C ALA A 25 1.45 4.10 1.75
N GLY A 26 0.84 3.29 2.62
CA GLY A 26 1.14 3.30 4.06
C GLY A 26 2.61 2.97 4.35
N LEU A 27 3.15 1.93 3.70
CA LEU A 27 4.56 1.56 3.86
C LEU A 27 5.54 2.56 3.22
N ALA A 28 5.14 3.29 2.18
CA ALA A 28 5.94 4.38 1.64
C ALA A 28 6.10 5.51 2.67
N ILE A 29 4.99 5.92 3.31
CA ILE A 29 4.99 6.92 4.39
C ILE A 29 5.84 6.45 5.57
N LEU A 30 5.61 5.21 6.04
CA LEU A 30 6.39 4.65 7.15
C LEU A 30 7.88 4.54 6.77
N GLY A 31 8.19 4.16 5.53
CA GLY A 31 9.55 4.07 5.02
C GLY A 31 10.29 5.40 5.17
N VAL A 32 9.76 6.49 4.60
CA VAL A 32 10.46 7.79 4.68
C VAL A 32 10.60 8.35 6.09
N LEU A 33 9.72 7.95 7.03
CA LEU A 33 9.80 8.38 8.43
C LEU A 33 10.74 7.52 9.29
N VAL A 34 10.89 6.24 8.98
CA VAL A 34 11.58 5.27 9.84
C VAL A 34 12.94 4.85 9.29
N PHE A 35 13.05 4.64 7.98
CA PHE A 35 14.25 4.10 7.33
C PHE A 35 15.52 4.96 7.52
N PRO A 36 15.46 6.30 7.40
CA PRO A 36 16.62 7.16 7.68
C PRO A 36 17.19 6.99 9.08
N ALA A 37 16.35 6.69 10.09
CA ALA A 37 16.80 6.52 11.47
C ALA A 37 17.74 5.33 11.69
N PHE A 38 17.67 4.33 10.80
CA PHE A 38 18.47 3.10 10.88
C PHE A 38 19.48 2.95 9.74
N GLY A 39 19.59 3.95 8.85
CA GLY A 39 20.41 3.85 7.64
C GLY A 39 19.99 2.71 6.71
N PHE A 40 18.70 2.35 6.72
CA PHE A 40 18.19 1.21 5.96
C PHE A 40 17.46 1.68 4.71
N LEU A 41 17.94 1.38 3.50
CA LEU A 41 17.40 1.86 2.19
C LEU A 41 17.46 3.38 1.95
N ILE A 42 17.31 4.20 2.99
CA ILE A 42 17.49 5.66 2.98
C ILE A 42 18.46 5.97 4.12
N ASN A 43 19.55 6.68 3.84
CA ASN A 43 20.63 6.89 4.81
C ASN A 43 20.46 8.15 5.67
N GLU A 44 19.70 9.14 5.19
CA GLU A 44 19.55 10.44 5.83
C GLU A 44 18.15 11.02 5.57
N TYR A 45 17.72 11.96 6.41
CA TYR A 45 16.44 12.64 6.22
C TYR A 45 16.54 13.71 5.14
N ASP A 46 15.92 13.45 3.99
CA ASP A 46 15.58 14.48 3.00
C ASP A 46 14.14 14.94 3.25
N TRP A 47 13.98 16.15 3.78
CA TRP A 47 12.68 16.72 4.15
C TRP A 47 11.78 17.00 2.94
N ILE A 48 12.36 17.40 1.80
CA ILE A 48 11.58 17.67 0.58
C ILE A 48 11.05 16.34 0.04
N PHE A 49 11.92 15.33 -0.06
CA PHE A 49 11.52 13.99 -0.48
C PHE A 49 10.45 13.40 0.46
N THR A 50 10.65 13.53 1.77
CA THR A 50 9.71 13.06 2.79
C THR A 50 8.34 13.72 2.61
N LEU A 51 8.30 15.05 2.45
CA LEU A 51 7.06 15.78 2.27
C LEU A 51 6.32 15.33 1.00
N ILE A 52 7.04 15.14 -0.10
CA ILE A 52 6.46 14.65 -1.37
C ILE A 52 5.87 13.25 -1.18
N ILE A 53 6.59 12.33 -0.55
CA ILE A 53 6.10 10.96 -0.34
C ILE A 53 4.91 10.93 0.62
N VAL A 54 4.92 11.73 1.70
CA VAL A 54 3.78 11.86 2.61
C VAL A 54 2.56 12.39 1.87
N PHE A 55 2.73 13.45 1.08
CA PHE A 55 1.64 14.03 0.29
C PHE A 55 1.06 13.02 -0.71
N LEU A 56 1.91 12.36 -1.51
CA LEU A 56 1.47 11.37 -2.50
C LEU A 56 0.82 10.15 -1.84
N GLY A 57 1.39 9.66 -0.74
CA GLY A 57 0.85 8.53 0.01
C GLY A 57 -0.54 8.84 0.58
N LEU A 58 -0.71 10.02 1.19
CA LEU A 58 -2.01 10.47 1.68
C LEU A 58 -3.02 10.67 0.55
N PHE A 59 -2.58 11.25 -0.58
CA PHE A 59 -3.44 11.41 -1.76
C PHE A 59 -3.99 10.05 -2.24
N VAL A 60 -3.13 9.03 -2.36
CA VAL A 60 -3.54 7.67 -2.72
C VAL A 60 -4.55 7.11 -1.71
N ILE A 61 -4.28 7.23 -0.41
CA ILE A 61 -5.18 6.74 0.65
C ILE A 61 -6.55 7.42 0.57
N ILE A 62 -6.58 8.75 0.39
CA ILE A 62 -7.81 9.53 0.26
C ILE A 62 -8.60 9.10 -0.98
N ARG A 63 -7.92 8.92 -2.12
CA ARG A 63 -8.52 8.47 -3.39
C ARG A 63 -9.19 7.10 -3.26
N HIS A 64 -8.69 6.24 -2.36
CA HIS A 64 -9.18 4.89 -2.14
C HIS A 64 -10.15 4.74 -0.95
N LYS A 65 -10.65 5.83 -0.35
CA LYS A 65 -11.60 5.76 0.79
C LYS A 65 -12.78 4.81 0.56
N GLU A 66 -13.39 4.83 -0.63
CA GLU A 66 -14.51 3.94 -0.96
C GLU A 66 -14.07 2.48 -1.14
N ASN A 67 -12.88 2.24 -1.72
CA ASN A 67 -12.31 0.89 -1.78
C ASN A 67 -12.05 0.35 -0.37
N ILE A 68 -11.50 1.18 0.53
CA ILE A 68 -11.23 0.80 1.92
C ILE A 68 -12.53 0.37 2.61
N LYS A 69 -13.63 1.12 2.42
CA LYS A 69 -14.95 0.72 2.95
C LYS A 69 -15.41 -0.65 2.39
N ARG A 70 -15.22 -0.91 1.10
CA ARG A 70 -15.58 -2.20 0.49
C ARG A 70 -14.70 -3.34 0.97
N ILE A 71 -13.39 -3.12 1.16
CA ILE A 71 -12.47 -4.11 1.75
C ILE A 71 -12.95 -4.49 3.15
N LEU A 72 -13.29 -3.51 3.99
CA LEU A 72 -13.80 -3.73 5.35
C LEU A 72 -15.14 -4.50 5.35
N ARG A 73 -15.99 -4.25 4.36
CA ARG A 73 -17.28 -4.96 4.18
C ARG A 73 -17.15 -6.31 3.47
N LYS A 74 -15.95 -6.69 3.02
CA LYS A 74 -15.70 -7.88 2.19
C LYS A 74 -16.43 -7.89 0.84
N GLU A 75 -16.57 -6.71 0.24
CA GLU A 75 -17.28 -6.46 -1.02
C GLU A 75 -16.36 -5.89 -2.12
N GLU A 76 -15.04 -5.93 -1.92
CA GLU A 76 -14.09 -5.38 -2.89
C GLU A 76 -13.88 -6.32 -4.08
N ASN A 77 -13.62 -5.73 -5.24
CA ASN A 77 -13.37 -6.48 -6.47
C ASN A 77 -12.05 -7.24 -6.39
N LEU A 78 -12.12 -8.54 -6.71
CA LEU A 78 -10.96 -9.42 -6.75
C LEU A 78 -10.45 -9.58 -8.18
N VAL A 79 -9.14 -9.55 -8.36
CA VAL A 79 -8.52 -9.98 -9.62
C VAL A 79 -8.63 -11.50 -9.76
N PRO A 80 -8.69 -12.04 -10.99
CA PRO A 80 -8.87 -13.47 -11.18
C PRO A 80 -7.61 -14.32 -10.96
N PHE A 81 -6.70 -13.88 -10.09
CA PHE A 81 -5.47 -14.59 -9.73
C PHE A 81 -5.11 -14.34 -8.25
N GLY A 82 -4.09 -15.04 -7.75
CA GLY A 82 -3.61 -14.92 -6.38
C GLY A 82 -4.34 -15.84 -5.39
N LEU A 83 -3.96 -15.74 -4.11
CA LEU A 83 -4.40 -16.66 -3.06
C LEU A 83 -5.75 -16.27 -2.42
N ASN A 84 -6.16 -15.01 -2.50
CA ASN A 84 -7.32 -14.47 -1.80
C ASN A 84 -7.38 -14.92 -0.31
N LEU A 85 -6.31 -14.64 0.45
CA LEU A 85 -6.24 -15.02 1.88
C LEU A 85 -7.39 -14.44 2.72
N THR A 86 -7.99 -13.33 2.27
CA THR A 86 -9.15 -12.70 2.92
C THR A 86 -10.46 -13.46 2.75
N LYS A 87 -10.50 -14.48 1.87
CA LYS A 87 -11.67 -15.29 1.50
C LYS A 87 -12.87 -14.45 1.10
N GLN A 88 -12.63 -13.36 0.38
CA GLN A 88 -13.71 -12.53 -0.16
C GLN A 88 -14.40 -13.25 -1.31
N LYS A 89 -15.70 -12.97 -1.50
CA LYS A 89 -16.46 -13.52 -2.62
C LYS A 89 -16.06 -12.76 -3.89
N LYS A 90 -15.70 -13.50 -4.94
CA LYS A 90 -15.55 -12.93 -6.28
C LYS A 90 -16.92 -12.44 -6.73
N LYS A 91 -16.98 -11.19 -7.19
CA LYS A 91 -18.10 -10.70 -7.99
C LYS A 91 -17.98 -11.21 -9.41
#